data_AF-A0A4Q4NPC1-F1
#
_entry.id   AF-A0A4Q4NPC1-F1
#
_cell.length_a   1.000
_cell.length_b   1.000
_cell.length_c   1.000
_cell.angle_alpha   90.00
_cell.angle_beta   90.00
_cell.angle_gamma   90.00
#
_symmetry.space_group_name_H-M   'P 1'
#
loop_
_entity.id
_entity.type
_entity.pdbx_description
1 polymer ?
#
loop_
_entity_poly.entity_id
_entity_poly.type
_entity_poly.pdbx_seq_one_letter_code
_entity_poly.pdbx_strand_id
1 'polypeptide(L)'
;MRLLTLCTLLPSVLALPSQTLDFARYGIAPRADSSLTNYLGVFFLGDKPSVYFYLSNGNNANSMIAMNKGQPVIIPTKGTQGVRDPAIISGGAAEAGKKWYIISTDLDIGKTTWDASQRTGSRGIFVWESTDLVTWTNERLVTVEDSTAGMVWAPSAIWDEAKGQYFVHWASKFYPTSDLQHTGAPSSIRIRYAYTKDFKTFSAPQDYINRSPTNIIDQEFLALGNNAYARFLKDESAKTVFTEISTNGLFGTWSRPAGANAIIASGVEGPAPYWDNQVAGKAHLLLDFYGADGYRPYESSDVKGGKWTASDRSAWPQNLRHGSVLGVNATQVAALKKKWSV
;
A
#
# COMPACT_ATOMS: atom_id res chain seq x y z
N MET A 1 15.28 -64.51 -52.33
CA MET A 1 13.85 -64.40 -52.64
C MET A 1 13.17 -63.65 -51.50
N ARG A 2 12.54 -62.52 -51.79
CA ARG A 2 11.76 -61.70 -50.84
C ARG A 2 10.52 -62.47 -50.37
N LEU A 3 10.08 -62.28 -49.12
CA LEU A 3 8.69 -62.14 -48.61
C LEU A 3 8.78 -62.21 -47.06
N LEU A 4 8.64 -61.13 -46.27
CA LEU A 4 7.46 -60.34 -45.86
C LEU A 4 6.37 -61.10 -45.06
N THR A 5 6.27 -60.73 -43.77
CA THR A 5 5.05 -60.55 -42.91
C THR A 5 4.24 -61.80 -42.48
N LEU A 6 3.58 -61.90 -41.31
CA LEU A 6 2.92 -60.92 -40.44
C LEU A 6 2.51 -61.55 -39.08
N CYS A 7 2.42 -60.70 -38.03
CA CYS A 7 1.52 -60.68 -36.86
C CYS A 7 1.18 -61.92 -36.01
N THR A 8 1.40 -61.78 -34.68
CA THR A 8 0.37 -61.99 -33.62
C THR A 8 0.68 -61.00 -32.47
N LEU A 9 -0.17 -59.99 -32.28
CA LEU A 9 -1.29 -59.86 -31.33
C LEU A 9 -0.87 -59.59 -29.87
N LEU A 10 -1.18 -58.36 -29.45
CA LEU A 10 -1.00 -57.70 -28.16
C LEU A 10 -1.71 -58.41 -26.99
N PRO A 11 -1.27 -58.12 -25.75
CA PRO A 11 -2.19 -57.80 -24.67
C PRO A 11 -2.09 -56.31 -24.31
N SER A 12 -3.25 -55.68 -24.39
CA SER A 12 -3.60 -54.36 -23.94
C SER A 12 -3.38 -54.23 -22.42
N VAL A 13 -2.57 -53.26 -21.99
CA VAL A 13 -2.57 -52.80 -20.60
C VAL A 13 -3.37 -51.51 -20.52
N LEU A 14 -4.44 -51.58 -19.73
CA LEU A 14 -5.35 -50.49 -19.40
C LEU A 14 -4.67 -49.46 -18.47
N ALA A 15 -4.62 -48.24 -19.00
CA ALA A 15 -4.65 -46.90 -18.39
C ALA A 15 -4.32 -46.67 -16.89
N LEU A 16 -3.59 -45.58 -16.66
CA LEU A 16 -4.03 -44.52 -15.74
C LEU A 16 -3.84 -43.14 -16.41
N PRO A 17 -4.75 -42.18 -16.25
CA PRO A 17 -4.55 -40.83 -16.75
C PRO A 17 -3.60 -40.04 -15.83
N SER A 18 -2.73 -39.26 -16.49
CA SER A 18 -2.25 -37.92 -16.16
C SER A 18 -1.88 -37.55 -14.73
N GLN A 19 -0.70 -36.93 -14.58
CA GLN A 19 -0.61 -35.63 -13.88
C GLN A 19 0.36 -34.72 -14.63
N THR A 20 -0.17 -33.77 -15.41
CA THR A 20 0.54 -32.52 -15.69
C THR A 20 0.63 -31.76 -14.37
N LEU A 21 1.85 -31.49 -13.90
CA LEU A 21 2.05 -30.57 -12.79
C LEU A 21 1.77 -29.14 -13.27
N ASP A 22 0.52 -28.69 -13.14
CA ASP A 22 0.15 -27.28 -13.33
C ASP A 22 0.59 -26.49 -12.10
N PHE A 23 1.76 -25.86 -12.20
CA PHE A 23 2.26 -25.02 -11.12
C PHE A 23 1.58 -23.64 -11.03
N ALA A 24 0.72 -23.26 -11.97
CA ALA A 24 0.02 -21.97 -11.96
C ALA A 24 -1.13 -21.91 -10.94
N ARG A 25 -1.44 -23.04 -10.28
CA ARG A 25 -2.51 -23.19 -9.28
C ARG A 25 -2.03 -23.68 -7.91
N TYR A 26 -0.71 -23.78 -7.65
CA TYR A 26 -0.26 -23.96 -6.27
C TYR A 26 -0.57 -22.68 -5.51
N GLY A 27 -1.78 -22.65 -4.97
CA GLY A 27 -2.11 -21.78 -3.88
C GLY A 27 -1.13 -22.05 -2.77
N ILE A 28 -0.36 -21.03 -2.44
CA ILE A 28 0.33 -21.00 -1.18
C ILE A 28 -0.08 -19.68 -0.53
N ALA A 29 -0.96 -19.74 0.47
CA ALA A 29 -0.76 -18.85 1.59
C ALA A 29 0.42 -19.43 2.37
N PRO A 30 1.58 -18.77 2.34
CA PRO A 30 2.32 -18.61 3.57
C PRO A 30 3.10 -17.31 3.47
N ARG A 31 2.57 -16.19 3.93
CA ARG A 31 3.49 -15.08 4.21
C ARG A 31 3.88 -15.14 5.67
N ALA A 32 4.86 -16.02 5.86
CA ALA A 32 6.10 -15.80 6.59
C ALA A 32 7.23 -16.00 5.56
N ASP A 33 8.20 -15.08 5.50
CA ASP A 33 9.40 -15.19 4.68
C ASP A 33 10.60 -15.19 5.61
N SER A 34 11.17 -16.38 5.81
CA SER A 34 12.30 -16.58 6.72
C SER A 34 13.58 -15.81 6.32
N SER A 35 13.65 -15.29 5.09
CA SER A 35 14.77 -14.44 4.66
C SER A 35 14.66 -13.01 5.19
N LEU A 36 13.47 -12.58 5.61
CA LEU A 36 13.23 -11.27 6.18
C LEU A 36 13.53 -11.31 7.68
N THR A 37 14.31 -10.33 8.15
CA THR A 37 14.78 -10.28 9.53
C THR A 37 14.23 -9.08 10.30
N ASN A 38 13.74 -8.07 9.59
CA ASN A 38 13.24 -6.82 10.15
C ASN A 38 12.13 -6.23 9.27
N TYR A 39 11.56 -5.13 9.74
CA TYR A 39 10.66 -4.25 9.02
C TYR A 39 11.26 -2.85 8.96
N LEU A 40 11.16 -2.22 7.79
CA LEU A 40 11.43 -0.81 7.55
C LEU A 40 10.09 -0.07 7.51
N GLY A 41 9.84 0.76 8.50
CA GLY A 41 8.74 1.72 8.51
C GLY A 41 9.14 3.02 7.83
N VAL A 42 8.23 3.56 7.01
CA VAL A 42 8.37 4.83 6.29
C VAL A 42 7.18 5.70 6.67
N PHE A 43 7.44 6.79 7.40
CA PHE A 43 6.40 7.60 8.03
C PHE A 43 6.69 9.10 7.86
N PHE A 44 5.71 9.94 8.22
CA PHE A 44 5.94 11.35 8.50
C PHE A 44 5.59 11.68 9.96
N LEU A 45 6.03 12.86 10.40
CA LEU A 45 5.64 13.44 11.69
C LEU A 45 4.69 14.62 11.43
N GLY A 46 3.62 14.72 12.23
CA GLY A 46 2.55 15.68 11.98
C GLY A 46 2.99 17.15 11.98
N ASP A 47 3.98 17.50 12.81
CA ASP A 47 4.55 18.84 12.95
C ASP A 47 5.78 19.08 12.04
N LYS A 48 6.31 18.02 11.43
CA LYS A 48 7.51 18.07 10.58
C LYS A 48 7.28 17.18 9.35
N PRO A 49 6.57 17.67 8.33
CA PRO A 49 6.12 16.87 7.18
C PRO A 49 7.30 16.54 6.24
N SER A 50 8.11 15.57 6.66
CA SER A 50 9.26 14.99 5.95
C SER A 50 9.18 13.46 6.04
N VAL A 51 9.99 12.74 5.27
CA VAL A 51 10.01 11.27 5.34
C VAL A 51 11.01 10.81 6.38
N TYR A 52 10.57 9.98 7.32
CA TYR A 52 11.37 9.39 8.38
C TYR A 52 11.36 7.87 8.27
N PHE A 53 12.52 7.27 8.48
CA PHE A 53 12.66 5.82 8.52
C PHE A 53 12.73 5.33 9.95
N TYR A 54 12.08 4.20 10.19
CA TYR A 54 12.10 3.47 11.43
C TYR A 54 12.45 2.02 11.13
N LEU A 55 13.35 1.42 11.91
CA LEU A 55 13.71 0.02 11.74
C LEU A 55 13.18 -0.78 12.91
N SER A 56 12.63 -1.96 12.66
CA SER A 56 12.17 -2.81 13.75
C SER A 56 13.31 -3.35 14.62
N ASN A 57 13.04 -3.57 15.91
CA ASN A 57 13.94 -4.27 16.82
C ASN A 57 13.90 -5.77 16.54
N GLY A 58 14.84 -6.24 15.73
CA GLY A 58 14.77 -7.60 15.18
C GLY A 58 13.51 -7.80 14.35
N ASN A 59 12.94 -8.99 14.34
CA ASN A 59 11.76 -9.31 13.54
C ASN A 59 10.43 -8.98 14.25
N ASN A 60 10.44 -8.04 15.19
CA ASN A 60 9.25 -7.62 15.92
C ASN A 60 8.49 -6.55 15.15
N ALA A 61 7.32 -6.90 14.59
CA ALA A 61 6.45 -5.99 13.85
C ALA A 61 5.97 -4.77 14.67
N ASN A 62 5.87 -4.92 15.99
CA ASN A 62 5.28 -3.92 16.89
C ASN A 62 6.34 -3.15 17.70
N SER A 63 7.63 -3.27 17.33
CA SER A 63 8.71 -2.53 17.96
C SER A 63 9.65 -1.95 16.94
N MET A 64 9.73 -0.62 16.89
CA MET A 64 10.59 0.09 15.96
C MET A 64 11.41 1.18 16.65
N ILE A 65 12.52 1.54 16.04
CA ILE A 65 13.42 2.59 16.48
C ILE A 65 13.74 3.51 15.31
N ALA A 66 13.78 4.82 15.59
CA ALA A 66 14.06 5.83 14.59
C ALA A 66 15.44 5.61 13.96
N MET A 67 15.53 5.74 12.65
CA MET A 67 16.81 5.78 11.95
C MET A 67 17.27 7.23 11.78
N ASN A 68 18.52 7.40 11.31
CA ASN A 68 19.14 8.70 11.08
C ASN A 68 19.11 9.62 12.31
N LYS A 69 19.25 9.03 13.52
CA LYS A 69 19.19 9.76 14.80
C LYS A 69 17.89 10.58 14.97
N GLY A 70 16.78 10.08 14.41
CA GLY A 70 15.48 10.76 14.42
C GLY A 70 15.37 11.96 13.46
N GLN A 71 16.38 12.20 12.61
CA GLN A 71 16.32 13.23 11.57
C GLN A 71 15.64 12.68 10.30
N PRO A 72 14.99 13.55 9.49
CA PRO A 72 14.37 13.12 8.25
C PRO A 72 15.39 12.49 7.30
N VAL A 73 14.97 11.44 6.59
CA VAL A 73 15.76 10.80 5.52
C VAL A 73 15.54 11.50 4.18
N ILE A 74 14.31 11.97 3.92
CA ILE A 74 13.97 12.76 2.73
C ILE A 74 13.27 14.03 3.19
N ILE A 75 13.79 15.17 2.76
CA ILE A 75 13.17 16.49 2.91
C ILE A 75 12.72 16.93 1.50
N PRO A 76 11.42 17.10 1.25
CA PRO A 76 10.93 17.52 -0.07
C PRO A 76 11.38 18.96 -0.37
N THR A 77 11.77 19.21 -1.62
CA THR A 77 12.22 20.53 -2.10
C THR A 77 11.22 21.20 -3.04
N LYS A 78 10.23 20.44 -3.56
CA LYS A 78 9.19 20.94 -4.48
C LYS A 78 7.85 21.15 -3.79
N GLY A 79 6.84 21.57 -4.55
CA GLY A 79 5.46 21.69 -4.08
C GLY A 79 5.33 22.60 -2.87
N THR A 80 4.59 22.15 -1.87
CA THR A 80 4.45 22.80 -0.56
C THR A 80 5.68 22.69 0.32
N GLN A 81 6.67 21.88 -0.10
CA GLN A 81 7.85 21.48 0.69
C GLN A 81 7.49 20.75 1.99
N GLY A 82 6.29 20.14 2.03
CA GLY A 82 5.87 19.21 3.06
C GLY A 82 5.37 17.91 2.43
N VAL A 83 5.66 16.80 3.10
CA VAL A 83 5.20 15.48 2.71
C VAL A 83 4.38 14.82 3.82
N ARG A 84 3.29 14.17 3.43
CA ARG A 84 2.46 13.32 4.28
C ARG A 84 2.21 11.97 3.61
N ASP A 85 1.81 11.00 4.43
CA ASP A 85 1.31 9.70 3.97
C ASP A 85 2.29 8.94 3.04
N PRO A 86 3.59 8.79 3.38
CA PRO A 86 4.52 8.14 2.47
C PRO A 86 4.30 6.62 2.37
N ALA A 87 4.13 6.15 1.13
CA ALA A 87 4.02 4.75 0.77
C ALA A 87 5.30 4.25 0.09
N ILE A 88 5.97 3.26 0.69
CA ILE A 88 7.10 2.57 0.08
C ILE A 88 6.61 1.42 -0.81
N ILE A 89 6.96 1.49 -2.10
CA ILE A 89 6.51 0.55 -3.12
C ILE A 89 7.70 -0.28 -3.58
N SER A 90 7.59 -1.60 -3.47
CA SER A 90 8.58 -2.51 -4.06
C SER A 90 8.42 -2.57 -5.58
N GLY A 91 9.55 -2.62 -6.28
CA GLY A 91 9.58 -2.79 -7.73
C GLY A 91 8.82 -4.04 -8.18
N GLY A 92 8.06 -3.92 -9.27
CA GLY A 92 7.36 -5.04 -9.91
C GLY A 92 8.19 -5.72 -11.00
N ALA A 93 7.83 -6.95 -11.35
CA ALA A 93 8.47 -7.73 -12.42
C ALA A 93 10.02 -7.68 -12.39
N ALA A 94 10.65 -7.11 -13.43
CA ALA A 94 12.12 -7.06 -13.54
C ALA A 94 12.81 -6.19 -12.47
N GLU A 95 12.06 -5.29 -11.82
CA GLU A 95 12.52 -4.41 -10.75
C GLU A 95 12.41 -5.07 -9.35
N ALA A 96 11.75 -6.22 -9.25
CA ALA A 96 11.52 -6.90 -7.97
C ALA A 96 12.84 -7.20 -7.23
N GLY A 97 12.91 -6.72 -5.99
CA GLY A 97 14.08 -6.85 -5.12
C GLY A 97 15.29 -5.99 -5.52
N LYS A 98 15.16 -5.13 -6.54
CA LYS A 98 16.25 -4.31 -7.10
C LYS A 98 15.95 -2.82 -7.12
N LYS A 99 14.67 -2.44 -7.00
CA LYS A 99 14.23 -1.06 -7.02
C LYS A 99 13.03 -0.87 -6.12
N TRP A 100 12.95 0.33 -5.56
CA TRP A 100 11.87 0.78 -4.71
C TRP A 100 11.52 2.22 -5.04
N TYR A 101 10.27 2.56 -4.76
CA TYR A 101 9.75 3.90 -4.87
C TYR A 101 9.22 4.35 -3.51
N ILE A 102 9.26 5.64 -3.24
CA ILE A 102 8.43 6.27 -2.21
C ILE A 102 7.55 7.25 -2.94
N ILE A 103 6.24 7.11 -2.75
CA ILE A 103 5.25 8.09 -3.20
C ILE A 103 4.51 8.66 -2.00
N SER A 104 4.02 9.89 -2.13
CA SER A 104 3.43 10.57 -0.97
C SER A 104 2.60 11.79 -1.35
N THR A 105 1.79 12.26 -0.40
CA THR A 105 1.04 13.50 -0.49
C THR A 105 1.97 14.71 -0.47
N ASP A 106 1.75 15.69 -1.34
CA ASP A 106 2.35 17.03 -1.27
C ASP A 106 1.49 17.95 -0.38
N LEU A 107 1.86 18.07 0.89
CA LEU A 107 1.15 18.90 1.86
C LEU A 107 2.01 19.29 3.06
N ASP A 108 2.22 20.60 3.21
CA ASP A 108 2.65 21.24 4.46
C ASP A 108 1.44 21.96 5.09
N ILE A 109 0.74 21.27 6.00
CA ILE A 109 -0.45 21.84 6.65
C ILE A 109 -0.14 23.08 7.49
N GLY A 110 1.12 23.26 7.93
CA GLY A 110 1.54 24.45 8.69
C GLY A 110 1.60 25.73 7.86
N LYS A 111 1.62 25.61 6.52
CA LYS A 111 1.64 26.72 5.56
C LYS A 111 0.29 26.98 4.89
N THR A 112 -0.76 26.25 5.27
CA THR A 112 -2.09 26.35 4.68
C THR A 112 -3.17 26.06 5.74
N THR A 113 -4.42 25.91 5.34
CA THR A 113 -5.52 25.46 6.20
C THR A 113 -6.09 24.16 5.68
N TRP A 114 -6.76 23.38 6.54
CA TRP A 114 -7.42 22.16 6.11
C TRP A 114 -8.45 22.42 5.01
N ASP A 115 -9.22 23.51 5.07
CA ASP A 115 -10.20 23.86 4.02
C ASP A 115 -9.50 24.15 2.68
N ALA A 116 -8.50 25.06 2.67
CA ALA A 116 -7.75 25.38 1.45
C ALA A 116 -7.07 24.14 0.86
N SER A 117 -6.53 23.26 1.70
CA SER A 117 -5.87 22.01 1.28
C SER A 117 -6.78 21.04 0.54
N GLN A 118 -8.10 21.09 0.76
CA GLN A 118 -9.06 20.24 0.03
C GLN A 118 -9.74 20.97 -1.12
N ARG A 119 -9.69 22.29 -1.16
CA ARG A 119 -10.28 23.10 -2.23
C ARG A 119 -9.28 23.30 -3.35
N THR A 120 -8.09 23.77 -3.03
CA THR A 120 -7.06 24.19 -4.01
C THR A 120 -5.71 23.59 -3.65
N GLY A 121 -5.72 22.38 -3.08
CA GLY A 121 -4.52 21.64 -2.70
C GLY A 121 -3.74 21.11 -3.89
N SER A 122 -2.62 20.44 -3.58
CA SER A 122 -1.79 19.81 -4.62
C SER A 122 -2.58 18.75 -5.37
N ARG A 123 -2.39 18.71 -6.69
CA ARG A 123 -2.94 17.71 -7.61
C ARG A 123 -1.90 16.69 -8.06
N GLY A 124 -0.73 16.73 -7.40
CA GLY A 124 0.39 15.87 -7.71
C GLY A 124 0.73 14.94 -6.55
N ILE A 125 1.46 13.89 -6.90
CA ILE A 125 2.11 12.99 -5.96
C ILE A 125 3.60 13.21 -6.02
N PHE A 126 4.24 13.20 -4.86
CA PHE A 126 5.68 13.11 -4.80
C PHE A 126 6.14 11.71 -5.20
N VAL A 127 7.32 11.61 -5.81
CA VAL A 127 7.97 10.36 -6.18
C VAL A 127 9.47 10.48 -5.94
N TRP A 128 10.04 9.50 -5.23
CA TRP A 128 11.47 9.21 -5.17
C TRP A 128 11.71 7.76 -5.54
N GLU A 129 12.93 7.44 -5.96
CA GLU A 129 13.33 6.07 -6.28
C GLU A 129 14.69 5.72 -5.68
N SER A 130 14.87 4.42 -5.41
CA SER A 130 16.08 3.84 -4.86
C SER A 130 16.34 2.47 -5.47
N THR A 131 17.60 2.11 -5.69
CA THR A 131 18.02 0.76 -6.12
C THR A 131 18.71 -0.03 -5.00
N ASP A 132 18.79 0.55 -3.79
CA ASP A 132 19.49 -0.02 -2.65
C ASP A 132 18.74 0.16 -1.30
N LEU A 133 17.53 0.73 -1.30
CA LEU A 133 16.72 1.19 -0.14
C LEU A 133 17.34 2.29 0.71
N VAL A 134 18.56 2.73 0.39
CA VAL A 134 19.38 3.59 1.23
C VAL A 134 19.51 4.97 0.62
N THR A 135 19.83 5.01 -0.67
CA THR A 135 20.05 6.20 -1.47
C THR A 135 18.77 6.50 -2.25
N TRP A 136 18.12 7.61 -1.91
CA TRP A 136 16.89 8.06 -2.54
C TRP A 136 17.18 9.26 -3.43
N THR A 137 16.76 9.18 -4.68
CA THR A 137 17.07 10.19 -5.71
C THR A 137 15.84 10.51 -6.56
N ASN A 138 16.03 11.42 -7.53
CA ASN A 138 15.07 11.73 -8.57
C ASN A 138 13.71 12.22 -8.04
N GLU A 139 13.75 13.19 -7.11
CA GLU A 139 12.54 13.86 -6.61
C GLU A 139 11.69 14.42 -7.76
N ARG A 140 10.44 13.96 -7.84
CA ARG A 140 9.43 14.44 -8.79
C ARG A 140 8.16 14.78 -8.03
N LEU A 141 7.46 15.83 -8.48
CA LEU A 141 6.07 16.09 -8.13
C LEU A 141 5.27 15.91 -9.42
N VAL A 142 4.56 14.79 -9.54
CA VAL A 142 3.87 14.38 -10.76
C VAL A 142 2.39 14.69 -10.62
N THR A 143 1.88 15.62 -11.42
CA THR A 143 0.44 15.92 -11.48
C THR A 143 -0.32 14.72 -12.06
N VAL A 144 -1.30 14.19 -11.30
CA VAL A 144 -2.08 13.01 -11.68
C VAL A 144 -3.57 13.28 -11.85
N GLU A 145 -4.04 14.47 -11.46
CA GLU A 145 -5.44 14.89 -11.62
C GLU A 145 -5.55 16.24 -12.34
N ASP A 146 -6.70 16.46 -13.00
CA ASP A 146 -6.98 17.68 -13.76
C ASP A 146 -7.37 18.87 -12.86
N SER A 147 -7.69 20.02 -13.46
CA SER A 147 -7.96 21.27 -12.71
C SER A 147 -9.23 21.25 -11.89
N THR A 148 -10.13 20.29 -12.09
CA THR A 148 -11.37 20.16 -11.31
C THR A 148 -11.16 19.48 -9.97
N ALA A 149 -10.03 18.81 -9.77
CA ALA A 149 -9.69 18.16 -8.52
C ALA A 149 -9.30 19.18 -7.44
N GLY A 150 -9.84 19.01 -6.24
CA GLY A 150 -9.51 19.83 -5.09
C GLY A 150 -8.19 19.44 -4.40
N MET A 151 -7.81 18.17 -4.47
CA MET A 151 -6.59 17.62 -3.89
C MET A 151 -6.28 16.20 -4.38
N VAL A 152 -5.05 15.74 -4.17
CA VAL A 152 -4.60 14.36 -4.31
C VAL A 152 -3.91 13.94 -3.02
N TRP A 153 -4.52 13.02 -2.27
CA TRP A 153 -4.07 12.63 -0.93
C TRP A 153 -3.88 11.12 -0.76
N ALA A 154 -2.99 10.76 0.17
CA ALA A 154 -2.63 9.40 0.57
C ALA A 154 -2.40 8.45 -0.63
N PRO A 155 -1.47 8.78 -1.54
CA PRO A 155 -1.21 7.90 -2.66
C PRO A 155 -0.50 6.63 -2.21
N SER A 156 -0.94 5.49 -2.72
CA SER A 156 -0.23 4.21 -2.61
C SER A 156 -0.33 3.43 -3.92
N ALA A 157 0.38 2.32 -4.02
CA ALA A 157 0.43 1.52 -5.23
C ALA A 157 0.64 0.03 -4.98
N ILE A 158 0.06 -0.77 -5.86
CA ILE A 158 0.30 -2.21 -5.92
C ILE A 158 0.62 -2.62 -7.35
N TRP A 159 1.52 -3.59 -7.53
CA TRP A 159 1.81 -4.15 -8.84
C TRP A 159 0.66 -5.05 -9.31
N ASP A 160 0.08 -4.74 -10.47
CA ASP A 160 -0.94 -5.54 -11.13
C ASP A 160 -0.27 -6.44 -12.18
N GLU A 161 -0.04 -7.70 -11.82
CA GLU A 161 0.62 -8.68 -12.70
C GLU A 161 -0.11 -8.89 -14.03
N ALA A 162 -1.45 -8.78 -14.04
CA ALA A 162 -2.23 -8.98 -15.26
C ALA A 162 -2.01 -7.85 -16.28
N LYS A 163 -1.69 -6.64 -15.81
CA LYS A 163 -1.36 -5.50 -16.67
C LYS A 163 0.15 -5.27 -16.84
N GLY A 164 0.97 -5.81 -15.96
CA GLY A 164 2.40 -5.51 -15.90
C GLY A 164 2.66 -4.02 -15.63
N GLN A 165 1.86 -3.44 -14.71
CA GLN A 165 1.90 -2.02 -14.35
C GLN A 165 1.57 -1.84 -12.86
N TYR A 166 2.01 -0.74 -12.27
CA TYR A 166 1.55 -0.31 -10.95
C TYR A 166 0.15 0.27 -11.06
N PHE A 167 -0.79 -0.29 -10.30
CA PHE A 167 -2.07 0.34 -9.98
C PHE A 167 -1.80 1.36 -8.87
N VAL A 168 -1.82 2.64 -9.19
CA VAL A 168 -1.60 3.74 -8.23
C VAL A 168 -2.95 4.35 -7.90
N HIS A 169 -3.24 4.54 -6.62
CA HIS A 169 -4.51 5.10 -6.16
C HIS A 169 -4.32 6.20 -5.12
N TRP A 170 -5.30 7.08 -5.02
CA TRP A 170 -5.33 8.22 -4.10
C TRP A 170 -6.76 8.68 -3.83
N ALA A 171 -6.96 9.47 -2.78
CA ALA A 171 -8.23 10.13 -2.50
C ALA A 171 -8.30 11.50 -3.19
N SER A 172 -9.47 11.84 -3.74
CA SER A 172 -9.73 13.15 -4.33
C SER A 172 -11.22 13.52 -4.30
N LYS A 173 -11.53 14.81 -4.40
CA LYS A 173 -12.87 15.33 -4.67
C LYS A 173 -12.81 16.39 -5.76
N PHE A 174 -13.94 16.63 -6.40
CA PHE A 174 -14.00 17.40 -7.65
C PHE A 174 -15.07 18.47 -7.61
N TYR A 175 -14.80 19.59 -8.26
CA TYR A 175 -15.71 20.71 -8.49
C TYR A 175 -16.25 20.71 -9.92
N PRO A 176 -17.40 21.34 -10.19
CA PRO A 176 -17.87 21.54 -11.56
C PRO A 176 -16.83 22.29 -12.40
N THR A 177 -16.73 21.98 -13.69
CA THR A 177 -15.83 22.68 -14.63
C THR A 177 -16.13 24.19 -14.75
N SER A 178 -17.33 24.62 -14.36
CA SER A 178 -17.71 26.04 -14.29
C SER A 178 -17.22 26.76 -13.02
N ASP A 179 -16.84 26.04 -11.97
CA ASP A 179 -16.34 26.61 -10.71
C ASP A 179 -14.81 26.58 -10.68
N LEU A 180 -14.17 27.41 -11.51
CA LEU A 180 -12.72 27.44 -11.64
C LEU A 180 -11.97 27.82 -10.35
N GLN A 181 -12.67 28.42 -9.40
CA GLN A 181 -12.12 28.90 -8.12
C GLN A 181 -12.43 27.96 -6.94
N HIS A 182 -13.14 26.85 -7.18
CA HIS A 182 -13.50 25.86 -6.16
C HIS A 182 -14.22 26.47 -4.94
N THR A 183 -15.09 27.44 -5.18
CA THR A 183 -15.84 28.18 -4.15
C THR A 183 -17.16 27.50 -3.77
N GLY A 184 -17.71 26.69 -4.67
CA GLY A 184 -18.95 25.96 -4.50
C GLY A 184 -18.78 24.69 -3.66
N ALA A 185 -19.79 23.81 -3.79
CA ALA A 185 -19.78 22.50 -3.16
C ALA A 185 -19.03 21.48 -4.04
N PRO A 186 -18.05 20.74 -3.50
CA PRO A 186 -17.43 19.64 -4.21
C PRO A 186 -18.36 18.40 -4.23
N SER A 187 -17.99 17.43 -5.05
CA SER A 187 -18.43 16.04 -4.88
C SER A 187 -17.91 15.44 -3.55
N SER A 188 -18.46 14.28 -3.15
CA SER A 188 -17.89 13.48 -2.07
C SER A 188 -16.48 13.01 -2.44
N ILE A 189 -15.61 12.84 -1.43
CA ILE A 189 -14.28 12.27 -1.62
C ILE A 189 -14.42 10.81 -2.06
N ARG A 190 -13.64 10.44 -3.08
CA ARG A 190 -13.64 9.14 -3.73
C ARG A 190 -12.21 8.68 -3.95
N ILE A 191 -12.03 7.37 -4.12
CA ILE A 191 -10.74 6.80 -4.49
C ILE A 191 -10.63 6.80 -6.01
N ARG A 192 -9.54 7.40 -6.48
CA ARG A 192 -9.14 7.50 -7.87
C ARG A 192 -7.97 6.57 -8.13
N TYR A 193 -7.75 6.19 -9.37
CA TYR A 193 -6.59 5.39 -9.75
C TYR A 193 -6.09 5.71 -11.16
N ALA A 194 -4.82 5.43 -11.40
CA ALA A 194 -4.21 5.37 -12.72
C ALA A 194 -3.13 4.28 -12.77
N TYR A 195 -2.80 3.84 -13.98
CA TYR A 195 -1.71 2.90 -14.20
C TYR A 195 -0.42 3.62 -14.62
N THR A 196 0.71 3.13 -14.13
CA THR A 196 2.04 3.56 -14.57
C THR A 196 3.01 2.39 -14.61
N LYS A 197 4.06 2.49 -15.43
CA LYS A 197 5.19 1.53 -15.40
C LYS A 197 6.38 2.05 -14.62
N ASP A 198 6.46 3.36 -14.38
CA ASP A 198 7.70 4.02 -13.99
C ASP A 198 7.54 5.18 -13.00
N PHE A 199 6.29 5.50 -12.60
CA PHE A 199 5.94 6.66 -11.78
C PHE A 199 6.40 8.00 -12.41
N LYS A 200 6.40 8.07 -13.74
CA LYS A 200 6.61 9.31 -14.51
C LYS A 200 5.44 9.57 -15.44
N THR A 201 5.02 8.55 -16.18
CA THR A 201 3.88 8.64 -17.09
C THR A 201 2.74 7.81 -16.55
N PHE A 202 1.57 8.44 -16.42
CA PHE A 202 0.35 7.84 -15.91
C PHE A 202 -0.69 7.76 -17.02
N SER A 203 -1.52 6.73 -16.99
CA SER A 203 -2.79 6.74 -17.74
C SER A 203 -3.68 7.87 -17.23
N ALA A 204 -4.72 8.22 -18.00
CA ALA A 204 -5.76 9.10 -17.48
C ALA A 204 -6.38 8.48 -16.21
N PRO A 205 -6.62 9.28 -15.15
CA PRO A 205 -7.17 8.79 -13.91
C PRO A 205 -8.66 8.41 -14.05
N GLN A 206 -9.09 7.40 -13.31
CA GLN A 206 -10.47 6.91 -13.28
C GLN A 206 -10.98 6.73 -11.84
N ASP A 207 -12.30 6.65 -11.69
CA ASP A 207 -12.92 6.28 -10.41
C ASP A 207 -12.61 4.81 -10.11
N TYR A 208 -12.05 4.53 -8.93
CA TYR A 208 -11.92 3.18 -8.40
C TYR A 208 -13.03 2.87 -7.39
N ILE A 209 -13.23 3.76 -6.41
CA ILE A 209 -14.32 3.66 -5.43
C ILE A 209 -15.02 5.01 -5.33
N ASN A 210 -16.30 5.03 -5.66
CA ASN A 210 -17.17 6.19 -5.48
C ASN A 210 -18.44 5.75 -4.73
N ARG A 211 -18.53 6.08 -3.44
CA ARG A 211 -19.66 5.73 -2.55
C ARG A 211 -20.51 6.94 -2.18
N SER A 212 -20.60 7.92 -3.09
CA SER A 212 -21.39 9.13 -2.87
C SER A 212 -22.76 8.81 -2.26
N PRO A 213 -23.18 9.54 -1.21
CA PRO A 213 -22.56 10.75 -0.66
C PRO A 213 -21.44 10.51 0.38
N THR A 214 -21.03 9.27 0.61
CA THR A 214 -20.01 8.93 1.62
C THR A 214 -18.62 9.32 1.15
N ASN A 215 -17.85 9.99 2.02
CA ASN A 215 -16.45 10.33 1.75
C ASN A 215 -15.58 9.13 2.10
N ILE A 216 -14.82 8.62 1.12
CA ILE A 216 -13.90 7.50 1.31
C ILE A 216 -12.47 7.96 1.04
N ILE A 217 -11.57 7.71 1.98
CA ILE A 217 -10.14 8.05 1.89
C ILE A 217 -9.26 6.89 2.39
N ASP A 218 -7.94 7.11 2.31
CA ASP A 218 -6.89 6.24 2.85
C ASP A 218 -7.09 4.77 2.51
N GLN A 219 -7.32 4.50 1.22
CA GLN A 219 -7.35 3.14 0.75
C GLN A 219 -5.97 2.51 0.88
N GLU A 220 -5.91 1.25 1.27
CA GLU A 220 -4.69 0.43 1.13
C GLU A 220 -5.04 -1.03 0.87
N PHE A 221 -4.12 -1.78 0.25
CA PHE A 221 -4.26 -3.20 -0.07
C PHE A 221 -3.30 -4.08 0.73
N LEU A 222 -3.77 -5.30 1.02
CA LEU A 222 -2.92 -6.42 1.39
C LEU A 222 -3.18 -7.56 0.40
N ALA A 223 -2.18 -7.89 -0.43
CA ALA A 223 -2.26 -9.03 -1.34
C ALA A 223 -2.35 -10.34 -0.56
N LEU A 224 -3.35 -11.18 -0.87
CA LEU A 224 -3.60 -12.47 -0.23
C LEU A 224 -3.12 -13.67 -1.07
N GLY A 225 -2.49 -13.40 -2.22
CA GLY A 225 -2.12 -14.41 -3.23
C GLY A 225 -3.30 -14.83 -4.11
N ASN A 226 -3.01 -15.53 -5.22
CA ASN A 226 -4.01 -16.06 -6.15
C ASN A 226 -5.03 -15.01 -6.65
N ASN A 227 -4.56 -13.80 -6.96
CA ASN A 227 -5.41 -12.67 -7.38
C ASN A 227 -6.50 -12.29 -6.33
N ALA A 228 -6.27 -12.62 -5.06
CA ALA A 228 -7.11 -12.21 -3.94
C ALA A 228 -6.43 -11.09 -3.13
N TYR A 229 -7.25 -10.19 -2.58
CA TYR A 229 -6.81 -8.99 -1.88
C TYR A 229 -7.72 -8.72 -0.69
N ALA A 230 -7.14 -8.26 0.41
CA ALA A 230 -7.85 -7.43 1.36
C ALA A 230 -7.61 -5.98 0.98
N ARG A 231 -8.63 -5.14 1.18
CA ARG A 231 -8.47 -3.69 1.15
C ARG A 231 -8.98 -3.10 2.45
N PHE A 232 -8.41 -1.97 2.81
CA PHE A 232 -8.77 -1.19 3.97
C PHE A 232 -9.18 0.18 3.48
N LEU A 233 -10.23 0.74 4.08
CA LEU A 233 -10.82 1.99 3.67
C LEU A 233 -11.21 2.77 4.91
N LYS A 234 -10.99 4.07 4.88
CA LYS A 234 -11.56 5.00 5.85
C LYS A 234 -12.86 5.56 5.30
N ASP A 235 -13.94 5.33 6.03
CA ASP A 235 -15.15 6.13 5.94
C ASP A 235 -14.92 7.44 6.69
N GLU A 236 -14.65 8.50 5.95
CA GLU A 236 -14.41 9.84 6.49
C GLU A 236 -15.70 10.52 6.97
N SER A 237 -16.86 10.06 6.52
CA SER A 237 -18.15 10.55 7.03
C SER A 237 -18.44 9.98 8.42
N ALA A 238 -18.18 8.68 8.64
CA ALA A 238 -18.40 7.99 9.91
C ALA A 238 -17.18 8.00 10.85
N LYS A 239 -16.00 8.42 10.36
CA LYS A 239 -14.70 8.35 11.05
C LYS A 239 -14.33 6.92 11.46
N THR A 240 -14.54 5.95 10.58
CA THR A 240 -14.25 4.53 10.84
C THR A 240 -13.36 3.93 9.77
N VAL A 241 -12.54 2.95 10.14
CA VAL A 241 -11.81 2.10 9.20
C VAL A 241 -12.44 0.73 9.18
N PHE A 242 -12.60 0.16 7.98
CA PHE A 242 -13.13 -1.19 7.76
C PHE A 242 -12.30 -1.93 6.71
N THR A 243 -12.52 -3.24 6.60
CA THR A 243 -11.85 -4.09 5.61
C THR A 243 -12.84 -4.80 4.69
N GLU A 244 -12.45 -5.01 3.45
CA GLU A 244 -13.19 -5.79 2.47
C GLU A 244 -12.25 -6.76 1.76
N ILE A 245 -12.79 -7.87 1.28
CA ILE A 245 -12.06 -8.95 0.61
C ILE A 245 -12.58 -9.13 -0.82
N SER A 246 -11.66 -9.30 -1.74
CA SER A 246 -11.90 -9.77 -3.11
C SER A 246 -11.09 -11.04 -3.35
N THR A 247 -11.66 -12.00 -4.07
CA THR A 247 -11.00 -13.24 -4.49
C THR A 247 -10.82 -13.35 -6.00
N ASN A 248 -11.17 -12.29 -6.74
CA ASN A 248 -11.17 -12.26 -8.20
C ASN A 248 -10.58 -10.96 -8.76
N GLY A 249 -9.62 -10.37 -8.05
CA GLY A 249 -8.80 -9.27 -8.55
C GLY A 249 -9.09 -7.89 -7.94
N LEU A 250 -8.28 -6.92 -8.32
CA LEU A 250 -8.42 -5.51 -7.91
C LEU A 250 -9.78 -4.92 -8.31
N PHE A 251 -10.31 -5.31 -9.47
CA PHE A 251 -11.66 -4.94 -9.96
C PHE A 251 -12.71 -6.01 -9.73
N GLY A 252 -12.40 -6.95 -8.83
CA GLY A 252 -13.29 -8.04 -8.46
C GLY A 252 -14.49 -7.59 -7.62
N THR A 253 -15.27 -8.57 -7.19
CA THR A 253 -16.35 -8.34 -6.23
C THR A 253 -15.74 -8.21 -4.84
N TRP A 254 -16.09 -7.13 -4.14
CA TRP A 254 -15.61 -6.85 -2.79
C TRP A 254 -16.72 -7.12 -1.78
N SER A 255 -16.39 -7.84 -0.70
CA SER A 255 -17.32 -8.15 0.38
C SER A 255 -16.72 -7.80 1.73
N ARG A 256 -17.56 -7.35 2.67
CA ARG A 256 -17.15 -7.09 4.06
C ARG A 256 -17.42 -8.36 4.89
N PRO A 257 -16.39 -9.16 5.22
CA PRO A 257 -16.58 -10.54 5.68
C PRO A 257 -17.27 -10.65 7.05
N ALA A 258 -17.07 -9.67 7.94
CA ALA A 258 -17.71 -9.61 9.25
C ALA A 258 -19.12 -8.97 9.23
N GLY A 259 -19.70 -8.74 8.04
CA GLY A 259 -21.02 -8.12 7.83
C GLY A 259 -20.93 -6.66 7.40
N ALA A 260 -21.99 -6.15 6.75
CA ALA A 260 -21.98 -4.87 6.04
C ALA A 260 -21.63 -3.62 6.89
N ASN A 261 -21.85 -3.67 8.20
CA ASN A 261 -21.57 -2.57 9.13
C ASN A 261 -20.32 -2.79 9.97
N ALA A 262 -19.58 -3.89 9.78
CA ALA A 262 -18.39 -4.18 10.57
C ALA A 262 -17.30 -3.11 10.35
N ILE A 263 -16.66 -2.69 11.43
CA ILE A 263 -15.52 -1.77 11.43
C ILE A 263 -14.38 -2.42 12.22
N ILE A 264 -13.16 -1.99 11.95
CA ILE A 264 -11.99 -2.33 12.75
C ILE A 264 -11.90 -1.38 13.95
N ALA A 265 -11.98 -0.08 13.69
CA ALA A 265 -11.94 0.95 14.73
C ALA A 265 -12.58 2.26 14.25
N SER A 266 -12.90 3.13 15.21
CA SER A 266 -13.42 4.48 15.01
C SER A 266 -12.42 5.53 15.52
N GLY A 267 -12.47 6.75 14.98
CA GLY A 267 -11.54 7.83 15.33
C GLY A 267 -10.12 7.57 14.84
N VAL A 268 -9.99 6.84 13.73
CA VAL A 268 -8.72 6.41 13.15
C VAL A 268 -8.67 6.65 11.64
N GLU A 269 -7.46 6.65 11.10
CA GLU A 269 -7.18 6.81 9.68
C GLU A 269 -5.93 6.04 9.21
N GLY A 270 -5.57 6.19 7.94
CA GLY A 270 -4.31 5.70 7.39
C GLY A 270 -3.98 4.22 7.61
N PRO A 271 -4.84 3.27 7.23
CA PRO A 271 -4.53 1.85 7.39
C PRO A 271 -3.25 1.46 6.63
N ALA A 272 -2.27 0.89 7.35
CA ALA A 272 -1.05 0.36 6.76
C ALA A 272 -0.90 -1.13 7.09
N PRO A 273 -1.42 -2.04 6.24
CA PRO A 273 -1.34 -3.49 6.44
C PRO A 273 -0.02 -4.05 5.91
N TYR A 274 0.50 -5.07 6.59
CA TYR A 274 1.67 -5.82 6.14
C TYR A 274 1.67 -7.24 6.72
N TRP A 275 2.32 -8.17 6.04
CA TRP A 275 2.40 -9.55 6.51
C TRP A 275 3.42 -9.72 7.63
N ASP A 276 3.17 -10.66 8.53
CA ASP A 276 4.17 -11.11 9.49
C ASP A 276 5.28 -11.90 8.76
N ASN A 277 6.53 -11.60 9.06
CA ASN A 277 7.68 -12.26 8.45
C ASN A 277 7.87 -13.70 8.97
N GLN A 278 7.37 -14.06 10.15
CA GLN A 278 7.66 -15.32 10.84
C GLN A 278 6.45 -16.25 10.94
N VAL A 279 5.24 -15.71 11.04
CA VAL A 279 4.01 -16.50 11.26
C VAL A 279 3.13 -16.46 10.00
N ALA A 280 3.10 -17.58 9.28
CA ALA A 280 2.35 -17.70 8.04
C ALA A 280 0.86 -17.40 8.24
N GLY A 281 0.33 -16.46 7.46
CA GLY A 281 -1.09 -16.08 7.51
C GLY A 281 -1.44 -15.09 8.63
N LYS A 282 -0.48 -14.71 9.47
CA LYS A 282 -0.61 -13.58 10.39
C LYS A 282 -0.27 -12.28 9.65
N ALA A 283 -1.10 -11.27 9.79
CA ALA A 283 -0.87 -9.93 9.29
C ALA A 283 -0.94 -8.91 10.42
N HIS A 284 -0.30 -7.78 10.19
CA HIS A 284 -0.32 -6.59 11.03
C HIS A 284 -1.00 -5.46 10.28
N LEU A 285 -1.55 -4.51 11.03
CA LEU A 285 -2.19 -3.31 10.51
C LEU A 285 -1.90 -2.16 11.47
N LEU A 286 -1.39 -1.05 10.95
CA LEU A 286 -1.31 0.18 11.72
C LEU A 286 -2.54 1.04 11.42
N LEU A 287 -3.14 1.64 12.46
CA LEU A 287 -4.22 2.63 12.34
C LEU A 287 -3.81 3.92 13.04
N ASP A 288 -3.81 5.04 12.32
CA ASP A 288 -3.40 6.35 12.83
C ASP A 288 -4.54 6.95 13.64
N PHE A 289 -4.36 7.03 14.95
CA PHE A 289 -5.25 7.79 15.81
C PHE A 289 -4.90 9.27 15.66
N TYR A 290 -5.38 9.87 14.57
CA TYR A 290 -5.06 11.23 14.14
C TYR A 290 -5.38 12.32 15.18
N GLY A 291 -6.38 12.08 16.03
CA GLY A 291 -6.73 12.94 17.17
C GLY A 291 -5.96 12.66 18.47
N ALA A 292 -5.01 11.71 18.46
CA ALA A 292 -4.25 11.27 19.62
C ALA A 292 -2.76 11.04 19.27
N ASP A 293 -2.16 9.98 19.81
CA ASP A 293 -0.72 9.69 19.84
C ASP A 293 -0.17 8.97 18.61
N GLY A 294 -0.92 8.93 17.49
CA GLY A 294 -0.44 8.38 16.23
C GLY A 294 -0.80 6.92 16.01
N TYR A 295 0.04 6.23 15.26
CA TYR A 295 -0.17 4.85 14.89
C TYR A 295 -0.27 3.93 16.10
N ARG A 296 -1.23 3.00 16.04
CA ARG A 296 -1.33 1.87 16.95
C ARG A 296 -1.39 0.57 16.16
N PRO A 297 -0.63 -0.47 16.55
CA PRO A 297 -0.62 -1.74 15.87
C PRO A 297 -1.86 -2.58 16.21
N TYR A 298 -2.34 -3.30 15.20
CA TYR A 298 -3.35 -4.34 15.23
C TYR A 298 -2.78 -5.57 14.52
N GLU A 299 -3.35 -6.73 14.80
CA GLU A 299 -3.00 -7.98 14.16
C GLU A 299 -4.21 -8.83 13.82
N SER A 300 -4.01 -9.77 12.88
CA SER A 300 -5.00 -10.74 12.45
C SER A 300 -4.33 -12.04 12.04
N SER A 301 -4.85 -13.16 12.52
CA SER A 301 -4.58 -14.50 11.96
C SER A 301 -5.71 -15.00 11.04
N ASP A 302 -6.73 -14.17 10.80
CA ASP A 302 -7.91 -14.45 9.97
C ASP A 302 -8.26 -13.20 9.15
N VAL A 303 -7.32 -12.82 8.27
CA VAL A 303 -7.46 -11.64 7.41
C VAL A 303 -8.72 -11.76 6.53
N LYS A 304 -8.99 -12.95 6.00
CA LYS A 304 -10.17 -13.21 5.13
C LYS A 304 -11.49 -13.12 5.90
N GLY A 305 -11.50 -13.43 7.19
CA GLY A 305 -12.64 -13.19 8.08
C GLY A 305 -12.78 -11.72 8.50
N GLY A 306 -11.79 -10.86 8.19
CA GLY A 306 -11.78 -9.43 8.52
C GLY A 306 -11.71 -9.14 10.01
N LYS A 307 -11.16 -10.06 10.81
CA LYS A 307 -11.01 -9.91 12.26
C LYS A 307 -9.67 -9.28 12.59
N TRP A 308 -9.68 -8.15 13.28
CA TRP A 308 -8.48 -7.43 13.67
C TRP A 308 -8.55 -7.09 15.16
N THR A 309 -7.47 -7.33 15.88
CA THR A 309 -7.38 -7.06 17.32
C THR A 309 -6.19 -6.15 17.59
N ALA A 310 -6.31 -5.24 18.55
CA ALA A 310 -5.20 -4.39 18.95
C ALA A 310 -4.03 -5.24 19.46
N SER A 311 -2.81 -4.89 19.02
CA SER A 311 -1.57 -5.54 19.47
C SER A 311 -1.00 -4.81 20.68
N ASP A 312 -0.05 -5.45 21.38
CA ASP A 312 0.78 -4.72 22.32
C ASP A 312 1.54 -3.59 21.59
N ARG A 313 1.55 -2.42 22.22
CA ARG A 313 2.17 -1.20 21.70
C ARG A 313 3.21 -0.61 22.66
N SER A 314 3.58 -1.33 23.71
CA SER A 314 4.53 -0.88 24.73
C SER A 314 5.88 -0.45 24.13
N ALA A 315 6.29 -1.10 23.02
CA ALA A 315 7.53 -0.83 22.32
C ALA A 315 7.34 -0.10 20.97
N TRP A 316 6.14 0.40 20.69
CA TRP A 316 5.82 1.14 19.47
C TRP A 316 6.09 2.66 19.66
N PRO A 317 6.74 3.34 18.69
CA PRO A 317 6.98 4.78 18.80
C PRO A 317 5.70 5.61 18.77
N GLN A 318 5.65 6.65 19.59
CA GLN A 318 4.55 7.62 19.58
C GLN A 318 4.70 8.64 18.44
N ASN A 319 3.59 9.25 18.06
CA ASN A 319 3.46 10.36 17.10
C ASN A 319 3.80 10.03 15.63
N LEU A 320 4.08 8.76 15.30
CA LEU A 320 4.13 8.32 13.92
C LEU A 320 2.74 8.47 13.29
N ARG A 321 2.70 9.11 12.12
CA ARG A 321 1.47 9.31 11.35
C ARG A 321 1.47 8.44 10.10
N HIS A 322 0.34 8.47 9.39
CA HIS A 322 0.05 7.69 8.20
C HIS A 322 1.30 7.45 7.31
N GLY A 323 1.61 6.19 7.02
CA GLY A 323 2.77 5.79 6.23
C GLY A 323 2.67 4.30 5.87
N SER A 324 3.81 3.61 5.80
CA SER A 324 3.87 2.23 5.30
C SER A 324 5.00 1.43 5.93
N VAL A 325 4.94 0.10 5.78
CA VAL A 325 5.92 -0.83 6.34
C VAL A 325 6.34 -1.85 5.29
N LEU A 326 7.65 -2.06 5.14
CA LEU A 326 8.25 -3.03 4.24
C LEU A 326 9.08 -4.06 5.03
N GLY A 327 8.85 -5.35 4.82
CA GLY A 327 9.76 -6.39 5.32
C GLY A 327 11.11 -6.33 4.61
N VAL A 328 12.22 -6.41 5.36
CA VAL A 328 13.58 -6.29 4.84
C VAL A 328 14.49 -7.41 5.37
N ASN A 329 15.45 -7.83 4.55
CA ASN A 329 16.42 -8.88 4.87
C ASN A 329 17.69 -8.33 5.54
N ALA A 330 18.53 -9.23 6.05
CA ALA A 330 19.76 -8.87 6.76
C ALA A 330 20.72 -7.98 5.96
N THR A 331 20.84 -8.19 4.64
CA THR A 331 21.69 -7.38 3.76
C THR A 331 21.18 -5.95 3.67
N GLN A 332 19.87 -5.77 3.47
CA GLN A 332 19.23 -4.46 3.44
C GLN A 332 19.35 -3.75 4.81
N VAL A 333 19.14 -4.48 5.90
CA VAL A 333 19.31 -3.97 7.27
C VAL A 333 20.73 -3.47 7.52
N ALA A 334 21.75 -4.24 7.12
CA ALA A 334 23.14 -3.84 7.26
C ALA A 334 23.46 -2.57 6.45
N ALA A 335 22.94 -2.47 5.21
CA ALA A 335 23.11 -1.29 4.37
C ALA A 335 22.42 -0.05 4.96
N LEU A 336 21.18 -0.21 5.44
CA LEU A 336 20.41 0.83 6.12
C LEU A 336 21.15 1.35 7.36
N LYS A 337 21.60 0.46 8.26
CA LYS A 337 22.34 0.85 9.47
C LYS A 337 23.69 1.52 9.17
N LYS A 338 24.36 1.11 8.09
CA LYS A 338 25.64 1.71 7.66
C LYS A 338 25.48 3.16 7.25
N LYS A 339 24.37 3.51 6.58
CA LYS A 339 24.11 4.89 6.14
C LYS A 339 23.38 5.71 7.20
N TRP A 340 22.32 5.14 7.75
CA TRP A 340 21.38 5.79 8.67
C TRP A 340 21.54 5.13 10.03
N SER A 341 22.41 5.70 10.86
CA SER A 341 22.59 5.19 12.22
C SER A 341 21.27 5.23 12.99
N VAL A 342 21.03 4.17 13.76
CA VAL A 342 19.94 4.08 14.73
C VAL A 342 20.24 4.99 15.91
#